data_AF-A0AA36EBI1-F1
#
_entry.id   AF-A0AA36EBI1-F1
#
_cell.length_a   1.000
_cell.length_b   1.000
_cell.length_c   1.000
_cell.angle_alpha   90.00
_cell.angle_beta   90.00
_cell.angle_gamma   90.00
#
_symmetry.space_group_name_H-M   'P 1'
#
loop_
_entity.id
_entity.type
_entity.pdbx_description
1 polymer ?
#
loop_
_entity_poly.entity_id
_entity_poly.type
_entity_poly.pdbx_seq_one_letter_code
_entity_poly.pdbx_strand_id
1 'polypeptide(L)'
;MEKFQISFESNTTKANEVISSLGSTLKIEKAKLQEVRIGLKTDHAEFNSSISSKITKLHDDLAMESKILDALVVKTAKVKVLTVKLENAEKRVNDLLSEKAAMKSCIADVNGLLSDIIKARDSMIIITVKKCLSENLRPVYAIIHRLEGVPESSSIPKQRGEGVTQSKKEDPKPSAKPTVKSENEPKGKEKIFSEEPIIDNSEDEELDENELKRRKDRIQNEAVDIPIQYWLELVVSFDLQNTQDSQLDLKAFRFRSFVKVENVPSTDSGAYHLLFLFYLKHVKPQYKTWSASKIIVVKATDQIEIDSFPNAKFKVMRGSSSQVHKFTLIDLPCLNPYD
;
A
#
# COMPACT_ATOMS: atom_id res chain seq x y z
N MET A 1 92.38 -37.80 -33.32
CA MET A 1 91.20 -37.67 -34.21
C MET A 1 89.98 -38.40 -33.62
N GLU A 2 90.09 -39.65 -33.17
CA GLU A 2 88.98 -40.41 -32.54
C GLU A 2 88.27 -39.72 -31.36
N LYS A 3 89.00 -39.10 -30.43
CA LYS A 3 88.37 -38.38 -29.30
C LYS A 3 87.38 -37.28 -29.74
N PHE A 4 87.66 -36.62 -30.87
CA PHE A 4 86.76 -35.60 -31.41
C PHE A 4 85.51 -36.22 -32.03
N GLN A 5 85.66 -37.33 -32.76
CA GLN A 5 84.56 -38.07 -33.36
C GLN A 5 83.57 -38.55 -32.29
N ILE A 6 84.07 -39.17 -31.22
CA ILE A 6 83.25 -39.68 -30.11
C ILE A 6 82.51 -38.53 -29.39
N SER A 7 83.19 -37.41 -29.15
CA SER A 7 82.58 -36.23 -28.53
C SER A 7 81.47 -35.64 -29.40
N PHE A 8 81.72 -35.55 -30.72
CA PHE A 8 80.73 -35.07 -31.68
C PHE A 8 79.49 -35.98 -31.70
N GLU A 9 79.67 -37.29 -31.85
CA GLU A 9 78.56 -38.26 -31.86
C GLU A 9 77.75 -38.22 -30.55
N SER A 10 78.43 -38.17 -29.39
CA SER A 10 77.76 -37.99 -28.09
C SER A 10 76.94 -36.71 -28.04
N ASN A 11 77.49 -35.59 -28.52
CA ASN A 11 76.79 -34.30 -28.52
C ASN A 11 75.60 -34.30 -29.48
N THR A 12 75.73 -34.92 -30.65
CA THR A 12 74.63 -35.13 -31.59
C THR A 12 73.51 -35.96 -30.96
N THR A 13 73.83 -37.05 -30.25
CA THR A 13 72.83 -37.86 -29.56
C THR A 13 72.11 -37.07 -28.47
N LYS A 14 72.85 -36.35 -27.60
CA LYS A 14 72.25 -35.48 -26.57
C LYS A 14 71.35 -34.40 -27.16
N ALA A 15 71.78 -33.77 -28.26
CA ALA A 15 70.97 -32.76 -28.95
C ALA A 15 69.66 -33.36 -29.47
N ASN A 16 69.70 -34.55 -30.08
CA ASN A 16 68.52 -35.24 -30.57
C ASN A 16 67.57 -35.66 -29.44
N GLU A 17 68.08 -36.10 -28.30
CA GLU A 17 67.27 -36.40 -27.11
C GLU A 17 66.55 -35.15 -26.58
N VAL A 18 67.26 -34.03 -26.46
CA VAL A 18 66.67 -32.74 -26.05
C VAL A 18 65.61 -32.27 -27.04
N ILE A 19 65.86 -32.37 -28.35
CA ILE A 19 64.89 -32.01 -29.39
C ILE A 19 63.64 -32.89 -29.30
N SER A 20 63.80 -34.19 -29.09
CA SER A 20 62.69 -35.12 -28.91
C SER A 20 61.86 -34.80 -27.66
N SER A 21 62.53 -34.52 -26.53
CA SER A 21 61.89 -34.13 -25.27
C SER A 21 61.17 -32.78 -25.37
N LEU A 22 61.75 -31.81 -26.08
CA LEU A 22 61.10 -30.52 -26.34
C LEU A 22 59.86 -30.72 -27.23
N GLY A 23 59.99 -31.55 -28.27
CA GLY A 23 58.88 -31.88 -29.17
C GLY A 23 57.71 -32.56 -28.46
N SER A 24 57.97 -33.46 -27.51
CA SER A 24 56.91 -34.08 -26.68
C SER A 24 56.27 -33.06 -25.73
N THR A 25 57.07 -32.21 -25.09
CA THR A 25 56.59 -31.16 -24.18
C THR A 25 55.68 -30.16 -24.91
N LEU A 26 56.08 -29.70 -26.10
CA LEU A 26 55.29 -28.78 -26.92
C LEU A 26 53.96 -29.40 -27.39
N LYS A 27 53.94 -30.71 -27.69
CA LYS A 27 52.69 -31.42 -28.04
C LYS A 27 51.73 -31.47 -26.85
N ILE A 28 52.23 -31.76 -25.65
CA ILE A 28 51.43 -31.77 -24.42
C ILE A 28 50.87 -30.38 -24.13
N GLU A 29 51.71 -29.34 -24.20
CA GLU A 29 51.27 -27.96 -23.91
C GLU A 29 50.25 -27.46 -24.95
N LYS A 30 50.42 -27.83 -26.22
CA LYS A 30 49.43 -27.56 -27.27
C LYS A 30 48.08 -28.18 -26.96
N ALA A 31 48.05 -29.43 -26.45
CA ALA A 31 46.81 -30.10 -26.08
C ALA A 31 46.12 -29.41 -24.89
N LYS A 32 46.89 -29.04 -23.85
CA LYS A 32 46.37 -28.28 -22.70
C LYS A 32 45.79 -26.92 -23.11
N LEU A 33 46.48 -26.19 -24.00
CA LEU A 33 45.97 -24.91 -24.52
C LEU A 33 44.68 -25.09 -25.33
N GLN A 34 44.54 -26.19 -26.08
CA GLN A 34 43.30 -26.52 -26.78
C GLN A 34 42.16 -26.83 -25.80
N GLU A 35 42.44 -27.57 -24.73
CA GLU A 35 41.47 -27.86 -23.67
C GLU A 35 40.98 -26.58 -22.99
N VAL A 36 41.91 -25.70 -22.56
CA VAL A 36 41.58 -24.39 -21.97
C VAL A 36 40.75 -23.54 -22.94
N ARG A 37 41.08 -23.54 -24.24
CA ARG A 37 40.31 -22.80 -25.25
C ARG A 37 38.89 -23.33 -25.39
N ILE A 38 38.69 -24.65 -25.33
CA ILE A 38 37.36 -25.26 -25.38
C ILE A 38 36.57 -24.90 -24.12
N GLY A 39 37.19 -25.05 -22.93
CA GLY A 39 36.58 -24.66 -21.65
C GLY A 39 36.10 -23.21 -21.65
N LEU A 40 36.98 -22.28 -22.01
CA LEU A 40 36.64 -20.85 -22.08
C LEU A 40 35.49 -20.57 -23.07
N LYS A 41 35.41 -21.31 -24.18
CA LYS A 41 34.33 -21.16 -25.16
C LYS A 41 33.00 -21.67 -24.60
N THR A 42 33.02 -22.76 -23.85
CA THR A 42 31.85 -23.30 -23.13
C THR A 42 31.38 -22.33 -22.07
N ASP A 43 32.28 -21.88 -21.18
CA ASP A 43 31.97 -20.93 -20.11
C ASP A 43 31.37 -19.63 -20.65
N HIS A 44 31.94 -19.11 -21.75
CA HIS A 44 31.41 -17.92 -22.41
C HIS A 44 29.99 -18.14 -22.98
N ALA A 45 29.69 -19.32 -23.52
CA ALA A 45 28.36 -19.65 -24.03
C ALA A 45 27.34 -19.77 -22.88
N GLU A 46 27.71 -20.44 -21.78
CA GLU A 46 26.87 -20.56 -20.57
C GLU A 46 26.61 -19.19 -19.94
N PHE A 47 27.65 -18.37 -19.81
CA PHE A 47 27.55 -17.01 -19.30
C PHE A 47 26.60 -16.16 -20.14
N ASN A 48 26.73 -16.21 -21.48
CA ASN A 48 25.83 -15.48 -22.37
C ASN A 48 24.39 -15.98 -22.27
N SER A 49 24.16 -17.28 -22.18
CA SER A 49 22.81 -17.84 -21.98
C SER A 49 22.19 -17.36 -20.66
N SER A 50 22.98 -17.33 -19.58
CA SER A 50 22.57 -16.82 -18.27
C SER A 50 22.22 -15.32 -18.32
N ILE A 51 23.05 -14.50 -18.99
CA ILE A 51 22.75 -13.08 -19.21
C ILE A 51 21.46 -12.90 -20.01
N SER A 52 21.30 -13.60 -21.13
CA SER A 52 20.12 -13.48 -21.98
C SER A 52 18.85 -13.85 -21.21
N SER A 53 18.89 -14.93 -20.42
CA SER A 53 17.76 -15.33 -19.57
C SER A 53 17.39 -14.25 -18.55
N LYS A 54 18.39 -13.66 -17.87
CA LYS A 54 18.16 -12.55 -16.92
C LYS A 54 17.58 -11.31 -17.60
N ILE A 55 18.07 -10.95 -18.79
CA ILE A 55 17.55 -9.81 -19.57
C ILE A 55 16.08 -10.04 -19.96
N THR A 56 15.74 -11.24 -20.44
CA THR A 56 14.34 -11.57 -20.77
C THR A 56 13.45 -11.45 -19.54
N LYS A 57 13.88 -12.00 -18.40
CA LYS A 57 13.12 -11.91 -17.15
C LYS A 57 12.88 -10.45 -16.72
N LEU A 58 13.93 -9.62 -16.76
CA LEU A 58 13.80 -8.20 -16.43
C LEU A 58 12.84 -7.46 -17.38
N HIS A 59 12.79 -7.86 -18.65
CA HIS A 59 11.84 -7.29 -19.61
C HIS A 59 10.39 -7.66 -19.29
N ASP A 60 10.15 -8.91 -18.90
CA ASP A 60 8.83 -9.39 -18.49
C ASP A 60 8.37 -8.71 -17.19
N ASP A 61 9.26 -8.58 -16.21
CA ASP A 61 9.00 -7.88 -14.94
C ASP A 61 8.66 -6.41 -15.20
N LEU A 62 9.42 -5.71 -16.05
CA LEU A 62 9.14 -4.32 -16.43
C LEU A 62 7.78 -4.16 -17.14
N ALA A 63 7.41 -5.11 -18.00
CA ALA A 63 6.11 -5.12 -18.66
C ALA A 63 4.96 -5.32 -17.67
N MET A 64 5.15 -6.12 -16.62
CA MET A 64 4.18 -6.27 -15.53
C MET A 64 4.06 -4.99 -14.69
N GLU A 65 5.18 -4.38 -14.30
CA GLU A 65 5.18 -3.12 -13.55
C GLU A 65 4.47 -1.99 -14.30
N SER A 66 4.69 -1.88 -15.61
CA SER A 66 4.01 -0.90 -16.46
C SER A 66 2.47 -1.08 -16.43
N LYS A 67 1.97 -2.32 -16.50
CA LYS A 67 0.53 -2.62 -16.38
C LYS A 67 -0.04 -2.24 -15.01
N ILE A 68 0.73 -2.45 -13.94
CA ILE A 68 0.33 -2.07 -12.58
C ILE A 68 0.23 -0.54 -12.48
N LEU A 69 1.19 0.19 -13.06
CA LEU A 69 1.18 1.64 -13.09
C LEU A 69 -0.05 2.19 -13.83
N ASP A 70 -0.38 1.63 -15.00
CA ASP A 70 -1.58 2.01 -15.75
C ASP A 70 -2.87 1.78 -14.93
N ALA A 71 -2.98 0.62 -14.27
CA ALA A 71 -4.11 0.33 -13.40
C ALA A 71 -4.20 1.30 -12.20
N LEU A 72 -3.06 1.71 -11.64
CA LEU A 72 -2.99 2.68 -10.56
C LEU A 72 -3.46 4.08 -11.01
N VAL A 73 -3.10 4.50 -12.23
CA VAL A 73 -3.58 5.77 -12.81
C VAL A 73 -5.10 5.78 -12.94
N VAL A 74 -5.70 4.68 -13.44
CA VAL A 74 -7.16 4.56 -13.56
C VAL A 74 -7.84 4.61 -12.19
N LYS A 75 -7.33 3.87 -11.20
CA LYS A 75 -7.86 3.91 -9.83
C LYS A 75 -7.76 5.30 -9.21
N THR A 76 -6.63 5.98 -9.41
CA THR A 76 -6.41 7.36 -8.95
C THR A 76 -7.44 8.32 -9.56
N ALA A 77 -7.76 8.17 -10.85
CA ALA A 77 -8.81 8.97 -11.49
C ALA A 77 -10.20 8.68 -10.89
N LYS A 78 -10.55 7.40 -10.63
CA LYS A 78 -11.82 7.03 -9.97
C LYS A 78 -11.93 7.66 -8.59
N VAL A 79 -10.87 7.61 -7.78
CA VAL A 79 -10.84 8.24 -6.45
C VAL A 79 -11.08 9.74 -6.54
N LYS A 80 -10.41 10.46 -7.46
CA LYS A 80 -10.63 11.92 -7.65
C LYS A 80 -12.08 12.26 -7.96
N VAL A 81 -12.75 11.47 -8.81
CA VAL A 81 -14.17 11.67 -9.13
C VAL A 81 -15.06 11.45 -7.90
N LEU A 82 -14.77 10.41 -7.11
CA LEU A 82 -15.53 10.14 -5.88
C LEU A 82 -15.32 11.23 -4.82
N THR A 83 -14.11 11.77 -4.68
CA THR A 83 -13.83 12.90 -3.79
C THR A 83 -14.70 14.13 -4.13
N VAL A 84 -14.77 14.51 -5.41
CA VAL A 84 -15.62 15.64 -5.85
C VAL A 84 -17.11 15.36 -5.60
N LYS A 85 -17.57 14.12 -5.81
CA LYS A 85 -18.96 13.72 -5.51
C LYS A 85 -19.25 13.83 -4.01
N LEU A 86 -18.31 13.42 -3.15
CA LEU A 86 -18.43 13.51 -1.71
C LEU A 86 -18.52 14.96 -1.24
N GLU A 87 -17.60 15.82 -1.68
CA GLU A 87 -17.61 17.27 -1.35
C GLU A 87 -18.94 17.93 -1.77
N ASN A 88 -19.46 17.57 -2.94
CA ASN A 88 -20.75 18.08 -3.41
C ASN A 88 -21.94 17.55 -2.57
N ALA A 89 -21.89 16.30 -2.13
CA ALA A 89 -22.91 15.73 -1.23
C ALA A 89 -22.88 16.40 0.14
N GLU A 90 -21.69 16.62 0.72
CA GLU A 90 -21.51 17.35 1.99
C GLU A 90 -22.08 18.77 1.90
N LYS A 91 -21.79 19.48 0.81
CA LYS A 91 -22.38 20.81 0.57
C LYS A 91 -23.91 20.77 0.58
N ARG A 92 -24.51 19.81 -0.14
CA ARG A 92 -25.98 19.65 -0.18
C ARG A 92 -26.57 19.34 1.19
N VAL A 93 -25.89 18.53 2.00
CA VAL A 93 -26.32 18.24 3.38
C VAL A 93 -26.31 19.52 4.23
N ASN A 94 -25.26 20.34 4.11
CA ASN A 94 -25.17 21.61 4.82
C ASN A 94 -26.26 22.62 4.40
N ASP A 95 -26.56 22.69 3.10
CA ASP A 95 -27.65 23.51 2.57
C ASP A 95 -29.00 23.07 3.17
N LEU A 96 -29.29 21.75 3.19
CA LEU A 96 -30.51 21.20 3.77
C LEU A 96 -30.61 21.41 5.28
N LEU A 97 -29.50 21.31 6.02
CA LEU A 97 -29.46 21.62 7.45
C LEU A 97 -29.78 23.09 7.73
N SER A 98 -29.29 23.99 6.87
CA SER A 98 -29.57 25.43 6.94
C SER A 98 -31.06 25.71 6.65
N GLU A 99 -31.62 25.08 5.63
CA GLU A 99 -33.06 25.18 5.30
C GLU A 99 -33.93 24.66 6.46
N LYS A 100 -33.56 23.51 7.05
CA LYS A 100 -34.23 22.95 8.23
C LYS A 100 -34.19 23.92 9.42
N ALA A 101 -33.08 24.63 9.64
CA ALA A 101 -32.97 25.63 10.69
C ALA A 101 -33.89 26.84 10.42
N ALA A 102 -33.95 27.33 9.19
CA ALA A 102 -34.85 28.40 8.78
C ALA A 102 -36.33 28.01 9.01
N MET A 103 -36.72 26.80 8.58
CA MET A 103 -38.07 26.27 8.82
C MET A 103 -38.41 26.18 10.32
N LYS A 104 -37.48 25.71 11.16
CA LYS A 104 -37.68 25.68 12.62
C LYS A 104 -37.93 27.08 13.21
N SER A 105 -37.21 28.10 12.73
CA SER A 105 -37.42 29.49 13.16
C SER A 105 -38.82 29.98 12.78
N CYS A 106 -39.23 29.78 11.52
CA CYS A 106 -40.56 30.18 11.06
C CYS A 106 -41.68 29.50 11.86
N ILE A 107 -41.52 28.21 12.19
CA ILE A 107 -42.47 27.48 13.05
C ILE A 107 -42.54 28.12 14.45
N ALA A 108 -41.40 28.48 15.03
CA ALA A 108 -41.36 29.15 16.33
C ALA A 108 -42.07 30.51 16.32
N ASP A 109 -41.83 31.33 15.28
CA ASP A 109 -42.46 32.64 15.12
C ASP A 109 -43.99 32.53 14.97
N VAL A 110 -44.46 31.59 14.14
CA VAL A 110 -45.88 31.29 13.99
C VAL A 110 -46.47 30.86 15.33
N ASN A 111 -45.83 29.92 16.05
CA ASN A 111 -46.32 29.48 17.36
C ASN A 111 -46.38 30.62 18.39
N GLY A 112 -45.44 31.56 18.34
CA GLY A 112 -45.44 32.78 19.15
C GLY A 112 -46.68 33.64 18.86
N LEU A 113 -46.88 34.02 17.59
CA LEU A 113 -48.04 34.80 17.16
C LEU A 113 -49.38 34.17 17.57
N LEU A 114 -49.50 32.85 17.43
CA LEU A 114 -50.69 32.11 17.82
C LEU A 114 -50.95 32.13 19.31
N SER A 115 -49.88 31.95 20.10
CA SER A 115 -49.96 32.02 21.54
C SER A 115 -50.44 33.40 22.00
N ASP A 116 -49.96 34.47 21.35
CA ASP A 116 -50.36 35.84 21.66
C ASP A 116 -51.82 36.12 21.30
N ILE A 117 -52.29 35.65 20.13
CA ILE A 117 -53.71 35.73 19.73
C ILE A 117 -54.61 35.01 20.75
N ILE A 118 -54.22 33.81 21.20
CA ILE A 118 -54.98 33.04 22.19
C ILE A 118 -55.07 33.79 23.52
N LYS A 119 -53.99 34.46 23.95
CA LYS A 119 -53.96 35.25 25.19
C LYS A 119 -54.86 36.49 25.12
N ALA A 120 -55.05 37.08 23.95
CA ALA A 120 -55.83 38.31 23.75
C ALA A 120 -57.36 38.16 23.97
N ARG A 121 -57.86 36.95 24.29
CA ARG A 121 -59.25 36.65 24.73
C ARG A 121 -60.37 37.25 23.87
N ASP A 122 -60.45 36.80 22.62
CA ASP A 122 -61.68 36.89 21.84
C ASP A 122 -62.09 35.48 21.38
N SER A 123 -63.07 34.87 22.06
CA SER A 123 -63.40 33.44 21.90
C SER A 123 -63.82 33.06 20.49
N MET A 124 -64.35 34.04 19.73
CA MET A 124 -64.76 33.85 18.34
C MET A 124 -63.55 33.83 17.38
N ILE A 125 -62.52 34.63 17.65
CA ILE A 125 -61.27 34.67 16.88
C ILE A 125 -60.49 33.37 17.10
N ILE A 126 -60.48 32.83 18.32
CA ILE A 126 -59.77 31.60 18.68
C ILE A 126 -60.24 30.38 17.85
N ILE A 127 -61.55 30.23 17.60
CA ILE A 127 -62.09 29.11 16.83
C ILE A 127 -61.69 29.21 15.35
N THR A 128 -61.85 30.39 14.76
CA THR A 128 -61.54 30.64 13.34
C THR A 128 -60.05 30.49 13.04
N VAL A 129 -59.19 31.00 13.94
CA VAL A 129 -57.73 30.89 13.83
C VAL A 129 -57.27 29.43 13.96
N LYS A 130 -57.80 28.67 14.93
CA LYS A 130 -57.50 27.22 15.06
C LYS A 130 -57.87 26.43 13.81
N LYS A 131 -59.04 26.69 13.22
CA LYS A 131 -59.46 26.01 11.99
C LYS A 131 -58.54 26.35 10.81
N CYS A 132 -58.25 27.63 10.62
CA CYS A 132 -57.36 28.11 9.55
C CYS A 132 -55.94 27.53 9.66
N LEU A 133 -55.39 27.44 10.88
CA LEU A 133 -54.08 26.81 11.11
C LEU A 133 -54.09 25.32 10.88
N SER A 134 -55.13 24.63 11.34
CA SER A 134 -55.28 23.20 11.09
C SER A 134 -55.30 22.89 9.59
N GLU A 135 -55.95 23.74 8.80
CA GLU A 135 -56.05 23.57 7.34
C GLU A 135 -54.70 23.89 6.65
N ASN A 136 -54.02 24.96 7.06
CA ASN A 136 -52.76 25.39 6.45
C ASN A 136 -51.53 24.58 6.89
N LEU A 137 -51.49 24.09 8.14
CA LEU A 137 -50.39 23.27 8.65
C LEU A 137 -50.48 21.80 8.20
N ARG A 138 -51.67 21.33 7.82
CA ARG A 138 -51.87 19.95 7.34
C ARG A 138 -50.93 19.56 6.18
N PRO A 139 -50.77 20.35 5.10
CA PRO A 139 -49.81 20.02 4.04
C PRO A 139 -48.35 20.06 4.52
N VAL A 140 -47.99 20.95 5.45
CA VAL A 140 -46.64 21.01 6.03
C VAL A 140 -46.34 19.74 6.83
N TYR A 141 -47.26 19.32 7.70
CA TYR A 141 -47.13 18.05 8.44
C TYR A 141 -47.08 16.83 7.50
N ALA A 142 -47.81 16.84 6.39
CA ALA A 142 -47.74 15.77 5.41
C ALA A 142 -46.36 15.70 4.70
N ILE A 143 -45.72 16.84 4.45
CA ILE A 143 -44.35 16.89 3.91
C ILE A 143 -43.34 16.41 4.96
N ILE A 144 -43.45 16.87 6.21
CA ILE A 144 -42.59 16.43 7.31
C ILE A 144 -42.70 14.91 7.52
N HIS A 145 -43.90 14.35 7.53
CA HIS A 145 -44.08 12.90 7.64
C HIS A 145 -43.49 12.12 6.47
N ARG A 146 -43.47 12.68 5.25
CA ARG A 146 -42.79 12.08 4.10
C ARG A 146 -41.27 12.13 4.22
N LEU A 147 -40.73 13.14 4.91
CA LEU A 147 -39.30 13.29 5.17
C LEU A 147 -38.82 12.42 6.35
N GLU A 148 -39.63 12.29 7.41
CA GLU A 148 -39.38 11.34 8.52
C GLU A 148 -39.59 9.88 8.12
N GLY A 149 -40.36 9.64 7.06
CA GLY A 149 -40.73 8.33 6.57
C GLY A 149 -39.95 7.85 5.34
N VAL A 150 -38.79 8.42 5.00
CA VAL A 150 -37.82 7.66 4.19
C VAL A 150 -37.20 6.67 5.17
N PRO A 151 -37.62 5.39 5.19
CA PRO A 151 -36.92 4.42 6.01
C PRO A 151 -35.50 4.39 5.47
N GLU A 152 -34.51 4.40 6.36
CA GLU A 152 -33.20 3.83 6.05
C GLU A 152 -33.45 2.60 5.20
N SER A 153 -33.00 2.64 3.95
CA SER A 153 -33.14 1.55 3.02
C SER A 153 -32.33 0.38 3.57
N SER A 154 -32.95 -0.39 4.46
CA SER A 154 -32.58 -1.75 4.76
C SER A 154 -32.84 -2.52 3.46
N SER A 155 -31.85 -2.50 2.58
CA SER A 155 -31.73 -3.50 1.53
C SER A 155 -31.68 -4.85 2.22
N ILE A 156 -32.85 -5.48 2.33
CA ILE A 156 -33.01 -6.90 2.65
C ILE A 156 -32.18 -7.65 1.58
N PRO A 157 -31.13 -8.39 1.95
CA PRO A 157 -30.45 -9.25 1.00
C PRO A 157 -31.46 -10.30 0.56
N LYS A 158 -31.74 -10.36 -0.75
CA LYS A 158 -32.56 -11.43 -1.31
C LYS A 158 -31.86 -12.76 -1.04
N GLN A 159 -32.39 -13.43 -0.03
CA GLN A 159 -32.13 -14.80 0.34
C GLN A 159 -32.33 -15.73 -0.87
N ARG A 160 -31.20 -16.28 -1.35
CA ARG A 160 -30.99 -17.67 -1.72
C ARG A 160 -32.22 -18.42 -2.28
N GLY A 161 -32.36 -18.39 -3.60
CA GLY A 161 -33.12 -19.39 -4.35
C GLY A 161 -32.19 -20.47 -4.88
N GLU A 162 -32.14 -21.61 -4.19
CA GLU A 162 -31.65 -22.87 -4.76
C GLU A 162 -32.62 -23.33 -5.85
N GLY A 163 -32.12 -23.46 -7.08
CA GLY A 163 -32.88 -23.91 -8.23
C GLY A 163 -32.05 -24.88 -9.07
N VAL A 164 -31.90 -26.09 -8.57
CA VAL A 164 -31.51 -27.27 -9.35
C VAL A 164 -32.71 -27.71 -10.18
N THR A 165 -32.65 -27.64 -11.52
CA THR A 165 -32.95 -28.77 -12.45
C THR A 165 -32.89 -28.38 -13.94
N GLN A 166 -32.23 -29.28 -14.69
CA GLN A 166 -32.60 -29.81 -16.02
C GLN A 166 -32.39 -29.01 -17.33
N SER A 167 -31.34 -29.43 -18.04
CA SER A 167 -31.33 -30.06 -19.38
C SER A 167 -32.29 -29.56 -20.49
N LYS A 168 -31.69 -29.15 -21.62
CA LYS A 168 -31.94 -29.59 -23.02
C LYS A 168 -31.01 -28.77 -23.95
N LYS A 169 -29.97 -29.33 -24.59
CA LYS A 169 -29.97 -29.95 -25.93
C LYS A 169 -30.86 -29.21 -26.95
N GLU A 170 -30.24 -28.48 -27.88
CA GLU A 170 -30.28 -28.77 -29.34
C GLU A 170 -29.52 -27.70 -30.15
N ASP A 171 -28.46 -28.15 -30.83
CA ASP A 171 -28.00 -27.63 -32.13
C ASP A 171 -28.69 -28.48 -33.22
N PRO A 172 -29.01 -27.96 -34.43
CA PRO A 172 -27.99 -27.89 -35.49
C PRO A 172 -28.11 -26.75 -36.56
N LYS A 173 -26.95 -26.16 -36.95
CA LYS A 173 -26.30 -26.02 -38.29
C LYS A 173 -27.17 -25.93 -39.60
N PRO A 174 -26.66 -25.49 -40.79
CA PRO A 174 -25.65 -24.48 -41.25
C PRO A 174 -26.23 -23.46 -42.30
N SER A 175 -25.33 -22.68 -42.95
CA SER A 175 -25.42 -22.14 -44.34
C SER A 175 -25.73 -20.63 -44.42
N ALA A 176 -25.10 -19.74 -45.22
CA ALA A 176 -24.07 -19.79 -46.25
C ALA A 176 -23.36 -18.41 -46.34
N LYS A 177 -22.15 -18.38 -46.91
CA LYS A 177 -21.47 -17.19 -47.45
C LYS A 177 -22.21 -16.66 -48.70
N PRO A 178 -22.16 -15.35 -49.03
CA PRO A 178 -21.08 -14.91 -49.93
C PRO A 178 -20.46 -13.54 -49.64
N THR A 179 -19.20 -13.46 -50.06
CA THR A 179 -18.32 -12.32 -50.31
C THR A 179 -18.99 -11.13 -51.00
N VAL A 180 -18.84 -9.91 -50.44
CA VAL A 180 -18.71 -8.66 -51.22
C VAL A 180 -17.76 -7.71 -50.49
N LYS A 181 -16.73 -7.26 -51.21
CA LYS A 181 -15.84 -6.15 -50.85
C LYS A 181 -16.60 -4.83 -50.98
N SER A 182 -16.55 -3.97 -49.96
CA SER A 182 -16.63 -2.53 -50.17
C SER A 182 -15.85 -1.79 -49.08
N GLU A 183 -14.73 -1.26 -49.52
CA GLU A 183 -13.94 -0.18 -48.94
C GLU A 183 -14.86 1.01 -48.62
N ASN A 184 -14.90 1.45 -47.35
CA ASN A 184 -15.39 2.78 -46.96
C ASN A 184 -14.85 3.16 -45.57
N GLU A 185 -14.17 4.30 -45.55
CA GLU A 185 -13.73 5.17 -44.45
C GLU A 185 -14.24 4.91 -43.02
N PRO A 186 -13.37 4.98 -41.99
CA PRO A 186 -13.83 5.19 -40.63
C PRO A 186 -13.95 6.69 -40.34
N LYS A 187 -15.14 7.27 -40.53
CA LYS A 187 -15.57 8.44 -39.74
C LYS A 187 -15.94 7.95 -38.34
N GLY A 188 -14.94 7.84 -37.48
CA GLY A 188 -15.11 7.59 -36.05
C GLY A 188 -15.86 8.75 -35.39
N LYS A 189 -17.18 8.61 -35.28
CA LYS A 189 -17.99 9.36 -34.33
C LYS A 189 -17.72 8.78 -32.95
N GLU A 190 -17.03 9.54 -32.11
CA GLU A 190 -16.94 9.29 -30.67
C GLU A 190 -18.36 9.25 -30.08
N LYS A 191 -18.85 8.05 -29.80
CA LYS A 191 -19.96 7.84 -28.87
C LYS A 191 -19.37 7.97 -27.46
N ILE A 192 -19.34 9.20 -27.00
CA ILE A 192 -19.08 9.59 -25.62
C ILE A 192 -20.24 9.04 -24.77
N PHE A 193 -19.89 8.05 -23.93
CA PHE A 193 -20.60 7.58 -22.72
C PHE A 193 -22.02 7.03 -22.89
N SER A 194 -22.10 5.71 -23.07
CA SER A 194 -23.20 4.94 -22.49
C SER A 194 -22.95 4.88 -20.97
N GLU A 195 -23.65 5.72 -20.19
CA GLU A 195 -23.77 5.54 -18.74
C GLU A 195 -24.59 4.28 -18.46
N GLU A 196 -23.95 3.12 -18.50
CA GLU A 196 -24.47 1.96 -17.78
C GLU A 196 -24.13 2.14 -16.29
N PRO A 197 -25.12 2.12 -15.39
CA PRO A 197 -24.87 2.19 -13.96
C PRO A 197 -24.15 0.91 -13.54
N ILE A 198 -22.84 1.01 -13.31
CA ILE A 198 -22.06 -0.05 -12.68
C ILE A 198 -22.57 -0.13 -11.24
N ILE A 199 -23.43 -1.12 -10.99
CA ILE A 199 -23.85 -1.53 -9.65
C ILE A 199 -22.61 -2.17 -9.01
N ASP A 200 -21.85 -1.35 -8.28
CA ASP A 200 -20.72 -1.78 -7.44
C ASP A 200 -21.31 -2.40 -6.17
N ASN A 201 -21.61 -3.70 -6.21
CA ASN A 201 -21.97 -4.51 -5.04
C ASN A 201 -20.70 -4.88 -4.25
N SER A 202 -19.86 -3.90 -3.89
CA SER A 202 -18.89 -4.08 -2.82
C SER A 202 -19.57 -3.68 -1.52
N GLU A 203 -20.22 -4.66 -0.90
CA GLU A 203 -20.65 -4.55 0.50
C GLU A 203 -19.38 -4.32 1.35
N ASP A 204 -19.15 -3.08 1.73
CA ASP A 204 -18.25 -2.70 2.81
C ASP A 204 -18.84 -3.29 4.11
N GLU A 205 -18.53 -4.56 4.36
CA GLU A 205 -18.73 -5.18 5.66
C GLU A 205 -17.80 -4.49 6.65
N GLU A 206 -18.37 -3.62 7.49
CA GLU A 206 -17.71 -3.15 8.71
C GLU A 206 -17.34 -4.38 9.56
N LEU A 207 -16.06 -4.75 9.53
CA LEU A 207 -15.53 -5.86 10.31
C LEU A 207 -15.75 -5.60 11.81
N ASP A 208 -16.55 -6.47 12.44
CA ASP A 208 -16.79 -6.50 13.89
C ASP A 208 -15.47 -6.34 14.67
N GLU A 209 -15.48 -5.49 15.70
CA GLU A 209 -14.30 -5.20 16.55
C GLU A 209 -13.68 -6.48 17.13
N ASN A 210 -14.49 -7.51 17.38
CA ASN A 210 -14.00 -8.80 17.84
C ASN A 210 -13.17 -9.54 16.79
N GLU A 211 -13.53 -9.44 15.51
CA GLU A 211 -12.77 -10.05 14.42
C GLU A 211 -11.46 -9.28 14.16
N LEU A 212 -11.48 -7.95 14.28
CA LEU A 212 -10.28 -7.13 14.25
C LEU A 212 -9.30 -7.53 15.38
N LYS A 213 -9.81 -7.76 16.59
CA LYS A 213 -9.01 -8.21 17.73
C LYS A 213 -8.43 -9.60 17.50
N ARG A 214 -9.22 -10.57 17.01
CA ARG A 214 -8.73 -11.92 16.68
C ARG A 214 -7.67 -11.91 15.59
N ARG A 215 -7.82 -11.08 14.54
CA ARG A 215 -6.79 -10.92 13.50
C ARG A 215 -5.50 -10.35 14.09
N LYS A 216 -5.59 -9.36 14.97
CA LYS A 216 -4.42 -8.78 15.64
C LYS A 216 -3.67 -9.80 16.49
N ASP A 217 -4.37 -10.59 17.30
CA ASP A 217 -3.76 -11.61 18.15
C ASP A 217 -3.09 -12.71 17.31
N ARG A 218 -3.72 -13.10 16.19
CA ARG A 218 -3.18 -14.09 15.24
C ARG A 218 -1.89 -13.60 14.58
N ILE A 219 -1.87 -12.35 14.10
CA ILE A 219 -0.68 -11.73 13.51
C ILE A 219 0.44 -11.58 14.55
N GLN A 220 0.12 -11.23 15.79
CA GLN A 220 1.12 -11.15 16.86
C GLN A 220 1.76 -12.50 17.16
N ASN A 221 0.97 -13.56 17.25
CA ASN A 221 1.49 -14.91 17.48
C ASN A 221 2.31 -15.41 16.28
N GLU A 222 1.84 -15.20 15.05
CA GLU A 222 2.58 -15.57 13.84
C GLU A 222 3.89 -14.76 13.67
N ALA A 223 3.92 -13.49 14.07
CA ALA A 223 5.13 -12.67 14.05
C ALA A 223 6.18 -13.10 15.09
N VAL A 224 5.75 -13.73 16.19
CA VAL A 224 6.66 -14.36 17.16
C VAL A 224 7.28 -15.63 16.58
N ASP A 225 6.47 -16.44 15.89
CA ASP A 225 6.90 -17.73 15.34
C ASP A 225 7.73 -17.58 14.04
N ILE A 226 7.42 -16.58 13.21
CA ILE A 226 8.04 -16.36 11.89
C ILE A 226 8.41 -14.87 11.69
N PRO A 227 9.37 -14.33 12.48
CA PRO A 227 9.68 -12.90 12.48
C PRO A 227 10.21 -12.37 11.14
N ILE A 228 10.73 -13.23 10.26
CA ILE A 228 11.31 -12.84 8.96
C ILE A 228 10.22 -12.42 7.95
N GLN A 229 8.98 -12.89 8.13
CA GLN A 229 7.87 -12.58 7.21
C GLN A 229 7.09 -11.32 7.59
N TYR A 230 7.29 -10.79 8.80
CA TYR A 230 6.50 -9.69 9.35
C TYR A 230 7.37 -8.46 9.60
N TRP A 231 7.10 -7.38 8.89
CA TRP A 231 7.80 -6.11 9.04
C TRP A 231 6.90 -5.08 9.73
N LEU A 232 7.51 -4.22 10.55
CA LEU A 232 6.83 -3.01 11.01
C LEU A 232 6.76 -2.04 9.83
N GLU A 233 5.57 -1.80 9.32
CA GLU A 233 5.38 -0.79 8.28
C GLU A 233 5.56 0.61 8.91
N LEU A 234 6.66 1.26 8.56
CA LEU A 234 6.96 2.62 8.94
C LEU A 234 6.12 3.54 8.05
N VAL A 235 4.95 3.97 8.54
CA VAL A 235 4.20 5.01 7.83
C VAL A 235 4.84 6.35 8.14
N VAL A 236 5.59 6.87 7.18
CA VAL A 236 6.15 8.22 7.25
C VAL A 236 5.11 9.18 6.68
N SER A 237 4.34 9.84 7.55
CA SER A 237 3.43 10.90 7.09
C SER A 237 4.22 12.20 6.97
N PHE A 238 4.78 12.47 5.79
CA PHE A 238 5.31 13.79 5.46
C PHE A 238 4.23 14.61 4.76
N ASP A 239 3.44 15.34 5.54
CA ASP A 239 2.56 16.40 5.00
C ASP A 239 2.85 17.72 5.73
N LEU A 240 4.12 18.09 5.78
CA LEU A 240 4.59 19.36 6.35
C LEU A 240 5.58 20.00 5.40
N GLN A 241 5.22 21.18 4.89
CA GLN A 241 6.16 22.10 4.27
C GLN A 241 7.23 22.47 5.30
N ASN A 242 8.39 21.84 5.20
CA ASN A 242 9.55 22.19 6.03
C ASN A 242 10.06 23.57 5.61
N THR A 243 9.78 24.58 6.43
CA THR A 243 10.55 25.83 6.40
C THR A 243 11.89 25.60 7.07
N GLN A 244 12.91 26.37 6.67
CA GLN A 244 14.30 26.24 7.10
C GLN A 244 14.51 26.33 8.63
N ASP A 245 13.51 26.83 9.35
CA ASP A 245 13.52 27.01 10.81
C ASP A 245 12.71 25.95 11.58
N SER A 246 12.06 25.00 10.88
CA SER A 246 11.25 23.97 11.52
C SER A 246 12.12 22.79 11.96
N GLN A 247 12.36 22.72 13.28
CA GLN A 247 12.98 21.59 13.97
C GLN A 247 12.20 20.30 13.69
N LEU A 248 12.90 19.18 13.41
CA LEU A 248 12.33 17.86 13.17
C LEU A 248 11.19 17.52 14.15
N ASP A 249 9.94 17.61 13.70
CA ASP A 249 8.78 17.18 14.50
C ASP A 249 8.69 15.65 14.43
N LEU A 250 9.15 14.97 15.49
CA LEU A 250 9.16 13.51 15.62
C LEU A 250 7.74 12.90 15.71
N LYS A 251 6.67 13.68 15.57
CA LYS A 251 5.29 13.18 15.39
C LYS A 251 5.11 12.27 14.17
N ALA A 252 6.07 12.24 13.24
CA ALA A 252 5.97 11.56 11.94
C ALA A 252 6.18 10.03 11.96
N PHE A 253 6.60 9.42 13.08
CA PHE A 253 6.84 7.97 13.14
C PHE A 253 5.75 7.26 13.93
N ARG A 254 4.70 6.83 13.22
CA ARG A 254 3.62 6.01 13.79
C ARG A 254 3.68 4.62 13.18
N PHE A 255 4.14 3.63 13.94
CA PHE A 255 4.07 2.23 13.54
C PHE A 255 2.63 1.74 13.71
N ARG A 256 1.94 1.43 12.62
CA ARG A 256 0.51 1.04 12.66
C ARG A 256 0.31 -0.45 12.94
N SER A 257 1.17 -1.32 12.41
CA SER A 257 0.97 -2.77 12.46
C SER A 257 2.17 -3.57 11.94
N PHE A 258 2.21 -4.85 12.27
CA PHE A 258 3.02 -5.85 11.56
C PHE A 258 2.33 -6.18 10.24
N VAL A 259 3.04 -6.02 9.12
CA VAL A 259 2.55 -6.37 7.78
C VAL A 259 3.35 -7.55 7.27
N LYS A 260 2.66 -8.55 6.72
CA LYS A 260 3.29 -9.70 6.09
C LYS A 260 3.86 -9.30 4.74
N VAL A 261 5.16 -9.43 4.53
CA VAL A 261 5.83 -9.09 3.28
C VAL A 261 6.28 -10.40 2.62
N GLU A 262 5.67 -10.75 1.48
CA GLU A 262 5.91 -12.03 0.82
C GLU A 262 7.29 -12.12 0.11
N ASN A 263 7.94 -10.97 -0.15
CA ASN A 263 9.19 -10.90 -0.91
C ASN A 263 10.21 -9.95 -0.27
N VAL A 264 10.72 -10.32 0.91
CA VAL A 264 11.77 -9.54 1.60
C VAL A 264 13.11 -9.77 0.89
N PRO A 265 13.83 -8.72 0.44
CA PRO A 265 15.18 -8.85 -0.07
C PRO A 265 16.07 -9.46 1.02
N SER A 266 16.78 -10.54 0.72
CA SER A 266 17.63 -11.24 1.69
C SER A 266 18.85 -10.38 2.08
N THR A 267 18.67 -9.42 2.98
CA THR A 267 19.77 -8.85 3.77
C THR A 267 20.06 -9.75 4.96
N ASP A 268 21.31 -9.70 5.43
CA ASP A 268 21.88 -10.55 6.48
C ASP A 268 20.89 -10.81 7.63
N SER A 269 20.24 -11.97 7.55
CA SER A 269 19.09 -12.33 8.39
C SER A 269 19.46 -12.43 9.87
N GLY A 270 20.74 -12.59 10.20
CA GLY A 270 21.21 -12.76 11.57
C GLY A 270 21.07 -11.49 12.42
N ALA A 271 21.49 -10.34 11.87
CA ALA A 271 21.46 -9.07 12.59
C ALA A 271 20.02 -8.58 12.84
N TYR A 272 19.15 -8.69 11.82
CA TYR A 272 17.73 -8.35 11.97
C TYR A 272 17.00 -9.30 12.91
N HIS A 273 17.30 -10.60 12.88
CA HIS A 273 16.70 -11.56 13.79
C HIS A 273 17.12 -11.35 15.24
N LEU A 274 18.40 -11.05 15.50
CA LEU A 274 18.90 -10.70 16.84
C LEU A 274 18.25 -9.41 17.36
N LEU A 275 18.12 -8.39 16.51
CA LEU A 275 17.44 -7.14 16.85
C LEU A 275 15.96 -7.40 17.17
N PHE A 276 15.26 -8.15 16.32
CA PHE A 276 13.84 -8.46 16.50
C PHE A 276 13.58 -9.32 17.74
N LEU A 277 14.40 -10.34 17.99
CA LEU A 277 14.36 -11.14 19.22
C LEU A 277 14.67 -10.31 20.46
N PHE A 278 15.63 -9.38 20.39
CA PHE A 278 15.93 -8.44 21.48
C PHE A 278 14.71 -7.58 21.80
N TYR A 279 14.05 -7.00 20.79
CA TYR A 279 12.83 -6.23 20.96
C TYR A 279 11.68 -7.07 21.52
N LEU A 280 11.41 -8.26 20.98
CA LEU A 280 10.34 -9.15 21.49
C LEU A 280 10.58 -9.62 22.93
N LYS A 281 11.83 -9.94 23.29
CA LYS A 281 12.19 -10.51 24.59
C LYS A 281 12.29 -9.46 25.70
N HIS A 282 12.79 -8.27 25.38
CA HIS A 282 13.08 -7.24 26.38
C HIS A 282 12.13 -6.04 26.34
N VAL A 283 11.38 -5.86 25.25
CA VAL A 283 10.46 -4.75 25.08
C VAL A 283 9.04 -5.28 25.07
N LYS A 284 8.37 -5.27 26.22
CA LYS A 284 6.90 -5.14 26.19
C LYS A 284 6.64 -3.77 25.56
N PRO A 285 6.06 -3.67 24.34
CA PRO A 285 5.84 -2.37 23.75
C PRO A 285 4.85 -1.63 24.66
N GLN A 286 5.37 -0.71 25.47
CA GLN A 286 4.53 0.25 26.16
C GLN A 286 4.10 1.24 25.08
N TYR A 287 2.94 0.99 24.47
CA TYR A 287 2.29 1.89 23.51
C TYR A 287 1.87 3.24 24.13
N LYS A 288 2.37 3.56 25.33
CA LYS A 288 2.20 4.86 25.96
C LYS A 288 3.20 5.81 25.32
N THR A 289 2.67 6.53 24.35
CA THR A 289 3.31 7.58 23.56
C THR A 289 4.19 8.46 24.42
N TRP A 290 5.43 8.65 23.99
CA TRP A 290 6.22 9.80 24.40
C TRP A 290 5.40 11.05 24.10
N SER A 291 5.11 11.85 25.12
CA SER A 291 4.41 13.11 24.90
C SER A 291 5.40 14.11 24.29
N ALA A 292 5.34 14.28 22.97
CA ALA A 292 6.18 15.21 22.22
C ALA A 292 6.10 16.65 22.75
N SER A 293 5.04 17.00 23.49
CA SER A 293 4.85 18.32 24.11
C SER A 293 5.90 18.68 25.17
N LYS A 294 6.69 17.72 25.64
CA LYS A 294 7.75 17.97 26.65
C LYS A 294 9.15 17.99 26.08
N ILE A 295 9.36 17.63 24.81
CA ILE A 295 10.68 17.59 24.20
C ILE A 295 10.93 18.92 23.50
N ILE A 296 11.90 19.68 24.00
CA ILE A 296 12.19 21.04 23.51
C ILE A 296 13.29 20.99 22.44
N VAL A 297 14.30 20.14 22.62
CA VAL A 297 15.41 20.00 21.68
C VAL A 297 15.90 18.57 21.65
N VAL A 298 16.08 18.01 20.45
CA VAL A 298 16.81 16.76 20.23
C VAL A 298 18.06 17.09 19.40
N LYS A 299 19.24 16.73 19.91
CA LYS A 299 20.50 16.87 19.19
C LYS A 299 21.21 15.51 19.13
N ALA A 300 21.46 15.01 17.92
CA ALA A 300 22.40 13.91 17.74
C ALA A 300 23.80 14.42 18.06
N THR A 301 24.48 13.81 19.04
CA THR A 301 25.79 14.31 19.49
C THR A 301 26.93 13.56 18.83
N ASP A 302 26.88 12.23 18.79
CA ASP A 302 27.99 11.40 18.31
C ASP A 302 27.47 10.06 17.76
N GLN A 303 28.13 9.53 16.73
CA GLN A 303 27.96 8.15 16.28
C GLN A 303 28.80 7.25 17.18
N ILE A 304 28.20 6.21 17.73
CA ILE A 304 28.86 5.22 18.57
C ILE A 304 28.82 3.89 17.82
N GLU A 305 29.98 3.34 17.49
CA GLU A 305 30.08 1.94 17.07
C GLU A 305 30.07 1.07 18.33
N ILE A 306 28.98 0.34 18.54
CA ILE A 306 28.90 -0.72 19.54
C ILE A 306 28.75 -2.01 18.76
N ASP A 307 29.74 -2.90 18.89
CA ASP A 307 29.71 -4.30 18.45
C ASP A 307 28.93 -4.53 17.15
N SER A 308 29.40 -3.93 16.05
CA SER A 308 28.90 -4.05 14.66
C SER A 308 27.65 -3.26 14.23
N PHE A 309 27.03 -2.46 15.09
CA PHE A 309 25.92 -1.57 14.68
C PHE A 309 26.25 -0.09 14.87
N PRO A 310 26.13 0.76 13.83
CA PRO A 310 26.24 2.19 13.99
C PRO A 310 25.04 2.71 14.80
N ASN A 311 25.29 3.15 16.02
CA ASN A 311 24.30 3.72 16.91
C ASN A 311 24.49 5.24 16.98
N ALA A 312 23.42 5.99 17.24
CA ALA A 312 23.47 7.44 17.41
C ALA A 312 23.14 7.80 18.85
N LYS A 313 23.95 8.67 19.45
CA LYS A 313 23.66 9.25 20.75
C LYS A 313 22.79 10.49 20.58
N PHE A 314 21.64 10.49 21.23
CA PHE A 314 20.74 11.63 21.30
C PHE A 314 20.88 12.32 22.63
N LYS A 315 20.93 13.64 22.57
CA LYS A 315 20.79 14.54 23.72
C LYS A 315 19.43 15.21 23.60
N VAL A 316 18.54 14.92 24.54
CA VAL A 316 17.18 15.47 24.57
C VAL A 316 17.02 16.40 25.75
N MET A 317 16.52 17.61 25.53
CA MET A 317 16.12 18.51 26.61
C MET A 317 14.61 18.43 26.81
N ARG A 318 14.19 18.19 28.06
CA ARG A 318 12.77 18.11 28.45
C ARG A 318 12.36 19.22 29.41
N GLY A 319 11.13 19.70 29.23
CA GLY A 319 10.40 20.58 30.14
C GLY A 319 11.02 21.97 30.38
N SER A 320 10.33 22.82 31.13
CA SER A 320 10.80 24.17 31.48
C SER A 320 12.08 24.17 32.33
N SER A 321 12.39 23.05 32.99
CA SER A 321 13.60 22.87 33.79
C SER A 321 14.85 22.55 32.97
N SER A 322 14.76 22.46 31.63
CA SER A 322 15.88 22.20 30.73
C SER A 322 16.71 20.97 31.10
N GLN A 323 16.07 19.93 31.61
CA GLN A 323 16.78 18.72 32.00
C GLN A 323 17.30 18.00 30.75
N VAL A 324 18.60 17.76 30.72
CA VAL A 324 19.32 17.12 29.61
C VAL A 324 19.40 15.63 29.86
N HIS A 325 18.79 14.84 28.99
CA HIS A 325 18.89 13.39 28.99
C HIS A 325 19.74 12.95 27.80
N LYS A 326 20.67 12.02 28.02
CA LYS A 326 21.46 11.42 26.94
C LYS A 326 21.10 9.95 26.83
N PHE A 327 20.70 9.52 25.65
CA PHE A 327 20.34 8.13 25.39
C PHE A 327 20.71 7.76 23.96
N THR A 328 20.80 6.47 23.68
CA THR A 328 21.10 5.92 22.35
C THR A 328 19.87 5.20 21.77
N LEU A 329 19.90 4.77 20.50
CA LEU A 329 18.75 4.08 19.91
C LEU A 329 18.35 2.81 20.68
N ILE A 330 19.31 2.15 21.31
CA ILE A 330 19.07 0.94 22.12
C ILE A 330 18.40 1.24 23.47
N ASP A 331 18.50 2.49 23.95
CA ASP A 331 17.91 2.92 25.22
C ASP A 331 16.45 3.38 25.06
N LEU A 332 16.03 3.72 23.83
CA LEU A 332 14.66 4.18 23.51
C LEU A 332 13.54 3.34 24.14
N PRO A 333 13.63 1.99 24.18
CA PRO A 333 12.59 1.16 24.77
C PRO A 333 12.55 1.20 26.30
N CYS A 334 13.66 1.56 26.94
CA CYS A 334 13.83 1.55 28.39
C CYS A 334 13.54 2.91 29.05
N LEU A 335 13.34 3.95 28.25
CA LEU A 335 13.07 5.29 28.75
C LEU A 335 11.60 5.40 29.19
N ASN A 336 11.43 5.77 30.46
CA ASN A 336 10.12 6.04 31.01
C ASN A 336 9.47 7.24 30.29
N PRO A 337 8.28 7.10 29.71
CA PRO A 337 7.61 8.22 29.04
C PRO A 337 7.20 9.34 30.02
N TYR A 338 7.27 9.09 31.32
CA TYR A 338 6.87 10.02 32.38
C TYR A 338 8.02 10.75 33.09
N ASP A 339 9.28 10.34 32.88
CA ASP A 339 10.48 11.05 33.35
C ASP A 339 10.88 12.14 32.37
#